data_AF-A0A069ICE5-F1
#
_entry.id   AF-A0A069ICE5-F1
#
_cell.length_a   1.000
_cell.length_b   1.000
_cell.length_c   1.000
_cell.angle_alpha   90.00
_cell.angle_beta   90.00
_cell.angle_gamma   90.00
#
_symmetry.space_group_name_H-M   'P 1'
#
loop_
_entity.id
_entity.type
_entity.pdbx_description
1 polymer ?
#
loop_
_entity_poly.entity_id
_entity_poly.type
_entity_poly.pdbx_seq_one_letter_code
_entity_poly.pdbx_strand_id
1 'polypeptide(L)'
;MPNAIARPEQTQSTFLFSPQGARFAAKRADQAQLRWIGDGIGLDSSQAATINFTDQGGRVERLTLVETLARADEINARGLLRILAAARCAFEAGDLAEADSQAWQQWECSRAQCEGPVTITLELAADAEFNLPNVGDLTNEKHGTNEIAFRGSF
;
A
#
# COMPACT_ATOMS: atom_id res chain seq x y z
N MET A 1 15.25 -43.37 12.93
CA MET A 1 14.73 -42.19 13.66
C MET A 1 14.62 -41.05 12.64
N PRO A 2 13.44 -40.72 12.08
CA PRO A 2 13.30 -39.66 11.09
C PRO A 2 13.37 -38.28 11.76
N ASN A 3 14.22 -37.40 11.22
CA ASN A 3 14.50 -36.07 11.71
C ASN A 3 13.44 -35.10 11.13
N ALA A 4 12.55 -34.59 11.97
CA ALA A 4 11.50 -33.66 11.55
C ALA A 4 12.09 -32.25 11.40
N ILE A 5 12.24 -31.80 10.15
CA ILE A 5 12.64 -30.43 9.82
C ILE A 5 11.41 -29.53 10.05
N ALA A 6 11.42 -28.75 11.12
CA ALA A 6 10.40 -27.74 11.39
C ALA A 6 10.40 -26.69 10.28
N ARG A 7 9.24 -26.49 9.65
CA ARG A 7 9.04 -25.41 8.66
C ARG A 7 8.85 -24.10 9.40
N PRO A 8 9.54 -23.01 9.01
CA PRO A 8 9.28 -21.69 9.58
C PRO A 8 7.87 -21.22 9.20
N GLU A 9 7.14 -20.71 10.19
CA GLU A 9 5.83 -20.09 10.00
C GLU A 9 5.94 -18.88 9.08
N GLN A 10 5.18 -18.88 7.98
CA GLN A 10 5.03 -17.71 7.13
C GLN A 10 4.12 -16.70 7.84
N THR A 11 4.71 -15.69 8.46
CA THR A 11 3.96 -14.52 8.97
C THR A 11 3.45 -13.72 7.77
N GLN A 12 2.14 -13.76 7.52
CA GLN A 12 1.50 -12.86 6.56
C GLN A 12 1.43 -11.47 7.18
N SER A 13 2.39 -10.61 6.83
CA SER A 13 2.32 -9.18 7.16
C SER A 13 1.23 -8.53 6.31
N THR A 14 0.11 -8.17 6.95
CA THR A 14 -0.93 -7.34 6.35
C THR A 14 -0.38 -5.92 6.21
N PHE A 15 0.06 -5.54 5.01
CA PHE A 15 0.47 -4.18 4.70
C PHE A 15 -0.75 -3.27 4.63
N LEU A 16 -1.00 -2.49 5.68
CA LEU A 16 -1.99 -1.41 5.66
C LEU A 16 -1.42 -0.24 4.86
N PHE A 17 -1.56 -0.29 3.53
CA PHE A 17 -1.35 0.88 2.70
C PHE A 17 -2.43 1.91 3.05
N SER A 18 -2.01 3.04 3.65
CA SER A 18 -2.93 4.16 3.85
C SER A 18 -3.47 4.60 2.47
N PRO A 19 -4.81 4.63 2.26
CA PRO A 19 -5.43 4.95 0.97
C PRO A 19 -5.11 6.37 0.48
N GLN A 20 -4.44 7.19 1.28
CA GLN A 20 -4.07 8.56 0.95
C GLN A 20 -2.82 8.66 0.05
N GLY A 21 -1.97 7.63 0.00
CA GLY A 21 -0.92 7.53 -1.01
C GLY A 21 -1.47 7.53 -2.45
N ALA A 22 -2.71 7.06 -2.63
CA ALA A 22 -3.39 7.06 -3.93
C ALA A 22 -3.94 8.44 -4.33
N ARG A 23 -4.10 9.39 -3.40
CA ARG A 23 -4.68 10.72 -3.70
C ARG A 23 -3.70 11.64 -4.43
N PHE A 24 -2.40 11.50 -4.21
CA PHE A 24 -1.37 12.21 -4.98
C PHE A 24 -1.16 11.61 -6.38
N ALA A 25 -1.55 10.35 -6.59
CA ALA A 25 -1.29 9.60 -7.81
C ALA A 25 -2.19 9.97 -9.00
N ALA A 26 -3.48 10.25 -8.76
CA ALA A 26 -4.46 10.30 -9.85
C ALA A 26 -4.49 11.63 -10.63
N LYS A 27 -4.11 12.76 -10.01
CA LYS A 27 -4.22 14.08 -10.66
C LYS A 27 -2.96 14.53 -11.41
N ARG A 28 -1.85 13.79 -11.31
CA ARG A 28 -0.51 14.18 -11.80
C ARG A 28 0.04 13.36 -12.97
N ALA A 29 -0.69 12.32 -13.41
CA ALA A 29 -0.20 11.42 -14.47
C ALA A 29 0.10 12.13 -15.81
N ASP A 30 -0.57 13.26 -16.10
CA ASP A 30 -0.41 14.03 -17.34
C ASP A 30 0.73 15.07 -17.29
N GLN A 31 1.34 15.29 -16.11
CA GLN A 31 2.43 16.26 -15.91
C GLN A 31 3.74 15.62 -15.43
N ALA A 32 3.79 14.30 -15.26
CA ALA A 32 5.00 13.61 -14.83
C ALA A 32 6.11 13.82 -15.87
N GLN A 33 7.25 14.34 -15.42
CA GLN A 33 8.44 14.57 -16.25
C GLN A 33 9.34 13.34 -16.30
N LEU A 34 9.25 12.47 -15.28
CA LEU A 34 10.08 11.28 -15.12
C LEU A 34 9.25 9.99 -15.10
N ARG A 35 9.61 9.04 -15.95
CA ARG A 35 9.08 7.68 -15.96
C ARG A 35 10.11 6.71 -15.40
N TRP A 36 9.78 6.03 -14.30
CA TRP A 36 10.62 4.98 -13.74
C TRP A 36 10.82 3.81 -14.72
N ILE A 37 12.07 3.35 -14.86
CA ILE A 37 12.47 2.20 -15.69
C ILE A 37 12.95 1.04 -14.81
N GLY A 38 13.60 1.34 -13.68
CA GLY A 38 14.14 0.34 -12.76
C GLY A 38 14.97 0.97 -11.65
N ASP A 39 15.26 0.19 -10.61
CA ASP A 39 16.03 0.63 -9.44
C ASP A 39 16.89 -0.49 -8.87
N GLY A 40 17.90 -0.10 -8.09
CA GLY A 40 18.77 -0.98 -7.32
C GLY A 40 18.64 -0.73 -5.82
N ILE A 41 17.42 -0.48 -5.34
CA ILE A 41 17.16 -0.20 -3.92
C ILE A 41 17.32 -1.49 -3.11
N GLY A 42 18.07 -1.43 -2.01
CA GLY A 42 18.25 -2.55 -1.08
C GLY A 42 19.10 -3.71 -1.60
N LEU A 43 19.89 -3.50 -2.67
CA LEU A 43 20.81 -4.52 -3.18
C LEU A 43 22.11 -4.62 -2.36
N ASP A 44 22.59 -3.49 -1.84
CA ASP A 44 23.85 -3.39 -1.09
C ASP A 44 23.80 -2.18 -0.16
N SER A 45 23.82 -2.40 1.16
CA SER A 45 23.78 -1.33 2.16
C SER A 45 25.07 -0.48 2.22
N SER A 46 26.12 -0.89 1.52
CA SER A 46 27.36 -0.09 1.39
C SER A 46 27.32 0.93 0.25
N GLN A 47 26.32 0.85 -0.63
CA GLN A 47 26.21 1.72 -1.81
C GLN A 47 24.90 2.50 -1.80
N ALA A 48 24.95 3.73 -2.32
CA ALA A 48 23.75 4.53 -2.52
C ALA A 48 22.82 3.86 -3.54
N ALA A 49 21.53 3.84 -3.25
CA ALA A 49 20.51 3.31 -4.12
C ALA A 49 20.48 4.09 -5.45
N THR A 50 20.52 3.37 -6.56
CA THR A 50 20.43 3.98 -7.90
C THR A 50 19.05 3.73 -8.50
N ILE A 51 18.41 4.78 -9.01
CA ILE A 51 17.07 4.74 -9.59
C ILE A 51 17.15 5.35 -10.98
N ASN A 52 16.69 4.61 -11.99
CA ASN A 52 16.79 5.02 -13.38
C ASN A 52 15.41 5.46 -13.91
N PHE A 53 15.38 6.63 -14.54
CA PHE A 53 14.20 7.25 -15.13
C PHE A 53 14.42 7.50 -16.62
N THR A 54 13.33 7.61 -17.38
CA THR A 54 13.32 8.25 -18.70
C THR A 54 12.62 9.60 -18.56
N ASP A 55 13.23 10.66 -19.10
CA ASP A 55 12.57 11.96 -19.25
C ASP A 55 11.57 11.96 -20.44
N GLN A 56 10.89 13.09 -20.65
CA GLN A 56 9.97 13.25 -21.78
C GLN A 56 10.65 13.19 -23.16
N GLY A 57 11.95 13.46 -23.23
CA GLY A 57 12.77 13.40 -24.43
C GLY A 57 13.36 12.01 -24.71
N GLY A 58 13.06 11.00 -23.90
CA GLY A 58 13.61 9.65 -24.04
C GLY A 58 15.01 9.47 -23.45
N ARG A 59 15.58 10.47 -22.79
CA ARG A 59 16.91 10.37 -22.16
C ARG A 59 16.81 9.62 -20.84
N VAL A 60 17.80 8.76 -20.60
CA VAL A 60 17.90 8.04 -19.33
C VAL A 60 18.63 8.91 -18.32
N GLU A 61 17.98 9.13 -17.19
CA GLU A 61 18.53 9.82 -16.03
C GLU A 61 18.71 8.82 -14.88
N ARG A 62 19.83 8.90 -14.18
CA ARG A 62 20.11 8.08 -12.99
C ARG A 62 20.20 8.99 -11.78
N LEU A 63 19.34 8.74 -10.80
CA LEU A 63 19.25 9.51 -9.56
C LEU A 63 19.52 8.60 -8.36
N THR A 64 20.00 9.20 -7.28
CA THR A 64 20.04 8.60 -5.94
C THR A 64 18.65 8.58 -5.31
N LEU A 65 18.46 7.85 -4.20
CA LEU A 65 17.18 7.92 -3.46
C LEU A 65 16.91 9.34 -2.95
N VAL A 66 17.95 10.04 -2.47
CA VAL A 66 17.85 11.44 -1.99
C VAL A 66 17.30 12.35 -3.08
N GLU A 67 17.90 12.35 -4.28
CA GLU A 67 17.47 13.17 -5.41
C GLU A 67 16.07 12.77 -5.90
N THR A 68 15.78 11.48 -5.87
CA THR A 68 14.47 10.94 -6.25
C THR A 68 13.36 11.41 -5.31
N LEU A 69 13.58 11.39 -4.00
CA LEU A 69 12.61 11.88 -3.01
C LEU A 69 12.42 13.39 -3.11
N ALA A 70 13.47 14.15 -3.40
CA ALA A 70 13.39 15.59 -3.65
C ALA A 70 12.55 15.94 -4.90
N ARG A 71 12.57 15.06 -5.91
CA ARG A 71 11.83 15.20 -7.17
C ARG A 71 10.57 14.32 -7.25
N ALA A 72 10.04 13.87 -6.10
CA ALA A 72 8.89 12.96 -6.05
C ALA A 72 7.69 13.45 -6.87
N ASP A 73 7.50 14.77 -6.93
CA ASP A 73 6.41 15.44 -7.66
C ASP A 73 6.54 15.39 -9.19
N GLU A 74 7.76 15.13 -9.70
CA GLU A 74 8.05 15.01 -11.13
C GLU A 74 7.90 13.56 -11.64
N ILE A 75 7.82 12.60 -10.73
CA ILE A 75 7.80 11.17 -11.04
C ILE A 75 6.36 10.71 -11.25
N ASN A 76 6.14 9.87 -12.25
CA ASN A 76 4.82 9.29 -12.43
C ASN A 76 4.38 8.45 -11.22
N ALA A 77 3.08 8.43 -10.97
CA ALA A 77 2.52 7.80 -9.78
C ALA A 77 2.93 6.32 -9.60
N ARG A 78 2.96 5.56 -10.70
CA ARG A 78 3.35 4.14 -10.69
C ARG A 78 4.81 3.96 -10.25
N GLY A 79 5.71 4.76 -10.79
CA GLY A 79 7.13 4.73 -10.47
C GLY A 79 7.37 5.12 -9.02
N LEU A 80 6.78 6.22 -8.59
CA LEU A 80 6.89 6.70 -7.22
C LEU A 80 6.40 5.64 -6.22
N LEU A 81 5.22 5.06 -6.42
CA LEU A 81 4.69 4.03 -5.51
C LEU A 81 5.63 2.82 -5.38
N ARG A 82 6.24 2.37 -6.48
CA ARG A 82 7.20 1.26 -6.43
C ARG A 82 8.47 1.63 -5.69
N ILE A 83 9.02 2.81 -5.96
CA ILE A 83 10.23 3.33 -5.29
C ILE A 83 9.97 3.44 -3.78
N LEU A 84 8.84 4.02 -3.38
CA LEU A 84 8.48 4.17 -1.97
C LEU A 84 8.30 2.82 -1.28
N ALA A 85 7.65 1.84 -1.94
CA ALA A 85 7.50 0.50 -1.39
C ALA A 85 8.86 -0.21 -1.22
N ALA A 86 9.74 -0.12 -2.22
CA ALA A 86 11.08 -0.71 -2.16
C ALA A 86 11.94 -0.05 -1.08
N ALA A 87 11.93 1.28 -1.01
CA ALA A 87 12.67 2.04 -0.01
C ALA A 87 12.19 1.74 1.41
N ARG A 88 10.87 1.63 1.63
CA ARG A 88 10.30 1.23 2.92
C ARG A 88 10.79 -0.16 3.34
N CYS A 89 10.67 -1.15 2.45
CA CYS A 89 11.12 -2.52 2.73
C CYS A 89 12.62 -2.57 3.03
N ALA A 90 13.45 -1.90 2.22
CA ALA A 90 14.89 -1.85 2.42
C ALA A 90 15.28 -1.13 3.71
N PHE A 91 14.58 -0.06 4.08
CA PHE A 91 14.77 0.65 5.34
C PHE A 91 14.46 -0.25 6.54
N GLU A 92 13.32 -0.95 6.52
CA GLU A 92 12.93 -1.87 7.59
C GLU A 92 13.88 -3.07 7.72
N ALA A 93 14.46 -3.53 6.61
CA ALA A 93 15.45 -4.60 6.61
C ALA A 93 16.86 -4.14 7.02
N GLY A 94 17.14 -2.84 7.02
CA GLY A 94 18.49 -2.29 7.24
C GLY A 94 19.41 -2.39 6.02
N ASP A 95 18.83 -2.57 4.82
CA ASP A 95 19.54 -2.77 3.55
C ASP A 95 19.79 -1.45 2.78
N LEU A 96 19.39 -0.31 3.35
CA LEU A 96 19.71 1.02 2.80
C LEU A 96 21.06 1.52 3.31
N ALA A 97 21.81 2.19 2.44
CA ALA A 97 22.96 2.98 2.88
C ALA A 97 22.55 4.04 3.90
N GLU A 98 23.49 4.47 4.74
CA GLU A 98 23.22 5.40 5.83
C GLU A 98 22.61 6.72 5.33
N ALA A 99 23.16 7.28 4.25
CA ALA A 99 22.65 8.51 3.64
C ALA A 99 21.20 8.36 3.12
N ASP A 100 20.89 7.22 2.51
CA ASP A 100 19.56 6.92 1.99
C ASP A 100 18.55 6.67 3.11
N SER A 101 18.98 6.01 4.19
CA SER A 101 18.18 5.78 5.39
C SER A 101 17.79 7.10 6.06
N GLN A 102 18.75 8.03 6.18
CA GLN A 102 18.49 9.37 6.72
C GLN A 102 17.53 10.17 5.83
N ALA A 103 17.73 10.12 4.51
CA ALA A 103 16.84 10.79 3.56
C ALA A 103 15.42 10.22 3.59
N TRP A 104 15.29 8.90 3.67
CA TRP A 104 13.99 8.23 3.84
C TRP A 104 13.28 8.71 5.11
N GLN A 105 13.98 8.70 6.25
CA GLN A 105 13.41 9.12 7.52
C GLN A 105 12.97 10.59 7.50
N GLN A 106 13.79 11.48 6.94
CA GLN A 106 13.45 12.90 6.79
C GLN A 106 12.20 13.08 5.91
N TRP A 107 12.11 12.32 4.82
CA TRP A 107 10.96 12.35 3.93
C TRP A 107 9.68 11.86 4.63
N GLU A 108 9.72 10.75 5.37
CA GLU A 108 8.58 10.27 6.16
C GLU A 108 8.16 11.29 7.24
N CYS A 109 9.10 11.90 7.94
CA CYS A 109 8.82 12.93 8.93
C CYS A 109 8.15 14.16 8.31
N SER A 110 8.65 14.65 7.17
CA SER A 110 8.05 15.81 6.48
C SER A 110 6.62 15.54 6.01
N ARG A 111 6.33 14.30 5.59
CA ARG A 111 4.97 13.88 5.23
C ARG A 111 4.04 13.84 6.43
N ALA A 112 4.49 13.29 7.55
CA ALA A 112 3.69 13.28 8.79
C ALA A 112 3.36 14.69 9.30
N GLN A 113 4.21 15.69 9.01
CA GLN A 113 3.96 17.10 9.37
C GLN A 113 2.95 17.79 8.45
N CYS A 114 2.99 17.49 7.14
CA CYS A 114 1.98 17.97 6.19
C CYS A 114 0.61 17.32 6.42
N GLU A 115 0.60 16.11 6.99
CA GLU A 115 -0.57 15.42 7.51
C GLU A 115 -0.87 15.94 8.94
N GLY A 116 -1.18 17.25 9.06
CA GLY A 116 -1.69 17.80 10.32
C GLY A 116 -2.80 16.90 10.90
N PRO A 117 -3.01 16.85 12.23
CA PRO A 117 -3.95 15.92 12.83
C PRO A 117 -5.29 16.05 12.13
N VAL A 118 -5.69 15.01 11.40
CA VAL A 118 -7.02 14.94 10.82
C VAL A 118 -7.94 14.70 11.99
N THR A 119 -8.38 15.79 12.63
CA THR A 119 -9.47 15.75 13.60
C THR A 119 -10.72 15.40 12.81
N ILE A 120 -11.00 14.10 12.71
CA ILE A 120 -12.33 13.65 12.31
C ILE A 120 -13.23 14.01 13.48
N THR A 121 -13.86 15.19 13.41
CA THR A 121 -14.97 15.52 14.30
C THR A 121 -16.10 14.57 13.94
N LEU A 122 -16.11 13.40 14.58
CA LEU A 122 -17.31 12.58 14.67
C LEU A 122 -18.24 13.36 15.60
N GLU A 123 -19.06 14.24 15.03
CA GLU A 123 -20.24 14.73 15.72
C GLU A 123 -21.11 13.50 15.97
N LEU A 124 -20.91 12.91 17.14
CA LEU A 124 -21.77 11.87 17.67
C LEU A 124 -23.12 12.56 17.90
N ALA A 125 -24.00 12.52 16.90
CA ALA A 125 -25.36 13.00 17.02
C ALA A 125 -26.02 12.17 18.12
N ALA A 126 -26.05 12.72 19.34
CA ALA A 126 -26.57 12.08 20.54
C ALA A 126 -28.10 11.91 20.50
N ASP A 127 -28.76 12.40 19.45
CA ASP A 127 -30.22 12.58 19.42
C ASP A 127 -30.91 11.74 18.32
N ALA A 128 -30.23 10.79 17.69
CA ALA A 128 -30.92 9.80 16.88
C ALA A 128 -31.55 8.75 17.79
N GLU A 129 -32.74 9.05 18.32
CA GLU A 129 -33.66 8.06 18.89
C GLU A 129 -33.88 6.96 17.85
N PHE A 130 -33.09 5.90 17.95
CA PHE A 130 -33.15 4.74 17.09
C PHE A 130 -34.41 3.96 17.46
N ASN A 131 -35.53 4.35 16.86
CA ASN A 131 -36.82 3.69 17.03
C ASN A 131 -36.78 2.37 16.25
N LEU A 132 -36.17 1.34 16.85
CA LEU A 132 -36.16 -0.01 16.33
C LEU A 132 -37.61 -0.51 16.28
N PRO A 133 -38.15 -0.89 15.11
CA PRO A 133 -39.40 -1.64 15.10
C PRO A 133 -39.18 -2.93 15.89
N ASN A 134 -40.03 -3.14 16.89
CA ASN A 134 -40.08 -4.34 17.71
C ASN A 134 -40.16 -5.57 16.78
N VAL A 135 -39.04 -6.30 16.65
CA VAL A 135 -38.97 -7.53 15.86
C VAL A 135 -39.71 -8.59 16.66
N GLY A 136 -41.04 -8.62 16.48
CA GLY A 136 -41.88 -9.70 16.98
C GLY A 136 -41.41 -11.03 16.41
N ASP A 137 -41.36 -12.03 17.28
CA ASP A 137 -41.01 -13.43 17.05
C ASP A 137 -41.39 -13.94 15.65
N LEU A 138 -40.38 -14.14 14.80
CA LEU A 138 -40.48 -14.96 13.59
C LEU A 138 -40.07 -16.40 13.93
N THR A 139 -40.81 -17.05 14.84
CA THR A 139 -40.79 -18.52 14.96
C THR A 139 -42.08 -19.09 14.40
N ASN A 140 -42.14 -19.23 13.09
CA ASN A 140 -42.85 -20.32 12.41
C ASN A 140 -42.75 -20.11 10.90
N GLU A 141 -42.10 -21.04 10.19
CA GLU A 141 -42.77 -21.71 9.07
C GLU A 141 -41.98 -22.94 8.59
N LYS A 142 -42.56 -24.09 8.97
CA LYS A 142 -42.67 -25.36 8.24
C LYS A 142 -41.56 -25.75 7.26
N HIS A 143 -40.87 -26.83 7.64
CA HIS A 143 -40.29 -27.83 6.75
C HIS A 143 -41.25 -28.22 5.61
N GLY A 144 -40.88 -27.89 4.37
CA GLY A 144 -41.39 -28.50 3.15
C GLY A 144 -40.28 -29.29 2.47
N THR A 145 -40.33 -30.61 2.60
CA THR A 145 -39.43 -31.57 1.96
C THR A 145 -39.68 -31.58 0.45
N ASN A 146 -38.73 -31.08 -0.35
CA ASN A 146 -38.77 -31.25 -1.80
C ASN A 146 -38.05 -32.55 -2.19
N GLU A 147 -38.87 -33.56 -2.43
CA GLU A 147 -38.52 -34.84 -3.04
C GLU A 147 -38.26 -34.62 -4.54
N ILE A 148 -36.99 -34.66 -4.96
CA ILE A 148 -36.62 -34.58 -6.39
C ILE A 148 -36.66 -35.99 -6.97
N ALA A 149 -37.76 -36.32 -7.64
CA ALA A 149 -37.90 -37.54 -8.44
C ALA A 149 -37.09 -37.41 -9.74
N PHE A 150 -35.96 -38.11 -9.84
CA PHE A 150 -35.30 -38.37 -11.12
C PHE A 150 -36.05 -39.48 -11.86
N ARG A 151 -36.84 -39.12 -12.88
CA ARG A 151 -37.19 -40.01 -13.98
C ARG A 151 -36.33 -39.64 -15.17
N GLY A 152 -35.45 -40.54 -15.58
CA GLY A 152 -34.78 -40.47 -16.87
C GLY A 152 -35.76 -40.74 -18.02
N SER A 153 -35.30 -40.55 -19.25
CA SER A 153 -35.27 -41.61 -20.28
C SER A 153 -34.72 -41.09 -21.62
N PHE A 154 -33.98 -42.00 -22.26
CA PHE A 154 -33.55 -42.11 -23.67
C PHE A 154 -32.40 -41.23 -24.17
#